data_AF-A0A1F0BCU1-F1
#
_entry.id   AF-A0A1F0BCU1-F1
#
_cell.length_a   1.000
_cell.length_b   1.000
_cell.length_c   1.000
_cell.angle_alpha   90.00
_cell.angle_beta   90.00
_cell.angle_gamma   90.00
#
_symmetry.space_group_name_H-M   'P 1'
#
loop_
_entity.id
_entity.type
_entity.pdbx_description
1 polymer ?
#
loop_
_entity_poly.entity_id
_entity_poly.type
_entity_poly.pdbx_seq_one_letter_code
_entity_poly.pdbx_strand_id
1 'polypeptide(L)'
;MKKRKFAIFSLLIVLLLSFSGFQYYKYQRVHNIFDEIYYEESDYHNYTFLWKGRAFYKLKGLKIIDNGSQDLYKHSIDYKSVNLPNTIHSLGYYFYFGFQEMTKVGIEMRLRLPDTETTINVDYQYDVNNQQLERFMWYYDDESTGYFQQSQIEAFLVEHGKTVDEIRKEADNVLRNKVLKDWTTIYSSRFSPDNWGELTVKDIWRTE
;
A
#
# COMPACT_ATOMS: atom_id res chain seq x y z
N MET A 1 -6.60 -1.09 -54.22
CA MET A 1 -6.79 -2.09 -53.14
C MET A 1 -5.49 -2.50 -52.43
N LYS A 2 -4.40 -2.85 -53.14
CA LYS A 2 -3.11 -3.25 -52.51
C LYS A 2 -2.48 -2.21 -51.57
N LYS A 3 -2.44 -0.92 -51.97
CA LYS A 3 -1.90 0.18 -51.13
C LYS A 3 -2.70 0.40 -49.82
N ARG A 4 -4.03 0.25 -49.86
CA ARG A 4 -4.89 0.31 -48.65
C ARG A 4 -4.63 -0.88 -47.72
N LYS A 5 -4.48 -2.09 -48.25
CA LYS A 5 -4.11 -3.28 -47.45
C LYS A 5 -2.73 -3.13 -46.80
N PHE A 6 -1.75 -2.58 -47.52
CA PHE A 6 -0.43 -2.29 -46.98
C PHE A 6 -0.48 -1.23 -45.87
N ALA A 7 -1.22 -0.13 -46.07
CA ALA A 7 -1.38 0.91 -45.05
C ALA A 7 -2.04 0.38 -43.76
N ILE A 8 -3.06 -0.48 -43.87
CA ILE A 8 -3.69 -1.13 -42.71
C ILE A 8 -2.70 -2.05 -41.99
N PHE A 9 -1.92 -2.83 -42.74
CA PHE A 9 -0.92 -3.72 -42.17
C PHE A 9 0.19 -2.93 -41.44
N SER A 10 0.68 -1.84 -42.03
CA SER A 10 1.64 -0.94 -41.38
C SER A 10 1.06 -0.31 -40.11
N LEU A 11 -0.20 0.13 -40.12
CA LEU A 11 -0.87 0.68 -38.94
C LEU A 11 -0.97 -0.37 -37.82
N LEU A 12 -1.31 -1.61 -38.17
CA LEU A 12 -1.40 -2.72 -37.21
C LEU A 12 -0.04 -3.04 -36.58
N ILE A 13 1.05 -3.01 -37.36
CA ILE A 13 2.42 -3.17 -36.81
C ILE A 13 2.75 -2.04 -35.83
N VAL A 14 2.47 -0.79 -36.19
CA VAL A 14 2.73 0.35 -35.29
C VAL A 14 1.94 0.19 -33.99
N LEU A 15 0.66 -0.18 -34.07
CA LEU A 15 -0.16 -0.45 -32.89
C LEU A 15 0.42 -1.57 -32.01
N LEU A 16 0.86 -2.68 -32.60
CA LEU A 16 1.47 -3.78 -31.87
C LEU A 16 2.79 -3.37 -31.19
N LEU A 17 3.64 -2.59 -31.88
CA LEU A 17 4.89 -2.09 -31.31
C LEU A 17 4.63 -1.10 -30.17
N SER A 18 3.70 -0.16 -30.35
CA SER A 18 3.31 0.78 -29.29
C SER A 18 2.73 0.06 -28.08
N PHE A 19 1.87 -0.93 -28.31
CA PHE A 19 1.31 -1.75 -27.23
C PHE A 19 2.40 -2.56 -26.52
N SER A 20 3.31 -3.19 -27.27
CA SER A 20 4.40 -3.98 -26.70
C SER A 20 5.38 -3.11 -25.90
N GLY A 21 5.73 -1.94 -26.43
CA GLY A 21 6.58 -0.96 -25.74
C GLY A 21 5.93 -0.46 -24.44
N PHE A 22 4.62 -0.20 -24.47
CA PHE A 22 3.88 0.17 -23.26
C PHE A 22 3.85 -0.96 -22.21
N GLN A 23 3.57 -2.20 -22.62
CA GLN A 23 3.62 -3.36 -21.71
C GLN A 23 5.02 -3.57 -21.13
N TYR A 24 6.06 -3.41 -21.95
CA TYR A 24 7.45 -3.48 -21.51
C TYR A 24 7.77 -2.39 -20.48
N TYR A 25 7.37 -1.15 -20.72
CA TYR A 25 7.52 -0.06 -19.74
C TYR A 25 6.83 -0.37 -18.41
N LYS A 26 5.58 -0.86 -18.43
CA LYS A 26 4.86 -1.29 -17.21
C LYS A 26 5.61 -2.41 -16.48
N TYR A 27 6.17 -3.36 -17.23
CA TYR A 27 6.92 -4.47 -16.66
C TYR A 27 8.21 -4.01 -15.97
N GLN A 28 8.93 -3.07 -16.59
CA GLN A 28 10.23 -2.57 -16.10
C GLN A 28 10.11 -1.67 -14.89
N ARG A 29 9.06 -0.86 -14.77
CA ARG A 29 8.94 0.07 -13.63
C ARG A 29 8.55 -0.60 -12.30
N VAL A 30 8.08 -1.84 -12.35
CA VAL A 30 7.59 -2.57 -11.18
C VAL A 30 8.67 -3.57 -10.75
N HIS A 31 9.18 -3.44 -9.53
CA HIS A 31 10.26 -4.28 -9.00
C HIS A 31 9.84 -5.08 -7.76
N ASN A 32 8.77 -4.64 -7.10
CA ASN A 32 8.19 -5.31 -5.94
C ASN A 32 6.66 -5.20 -5.90
N ILE A 33 6.04 -5.87 -4.93
CA ILE A 33 4.57 -5.91 -4.77
C ILE A 33 3.97 -4.54 -4.41
N PHE A 34 4.74 -3.68 -3.75
CA PHE A 34 4.28 -2.33 -3.38
C PHE A 34 4.28 -1.39 -4.58
N ASP A 35 5.23 -1.54 -5.52
CA ASP A 35 5.15 -0.90 -6.84
C ASP A 35 3.88 -1.33 -7.58
N GLU A 36 3.53 -2.62 -7.57
CA GLU A 36 2.30 -3.09 -8.25
C GLU A 36 1.06 -2.42 -7.69
N ILE A 37 0.93 -2.41 -6.36
CA ILE A 37 -0.18 -1.77 -5.65
C ILE A 37 -0.23 -0.28 -5.98
N TYR A 38 0.91 0.42 -5.89
CA TYR A 38 0.98 1.85 -6.16
C TYR A 38 0.64 2.19 -7.61
N TYR A 39 1.28 1.54 -8.59
CA TYR A 39 1.11 1.88 -9.99
C TYR A 39 -0.24 1.45 -10.55
N GLU A 40 -0.85 0.37 -10.07
CA GLU A 40 -2.22 0.02 -10.49
C GLU A 40 -3.22 1.07 -10.04
N GLU A 41 -3.06 1.60 -8.82
CA GLU A 41 -3.91 2.67 -8.30
C GLU A 41 -3.60 4.02 -8.97
N SER A 42 -2.32 4.37 -9.11
CA SER A 42 -1.90 5.62 -9.78
C SER A 42 -2.30 5.67 -11.25
N ASP A 43 -2.17 4.54 -11.98
CA ASP A 43 -2.60 4.47 -13.38
C ASP A 43 -4.12 4.66 -13.50
N TYR A 44 -4.92 4.10 -12.58
CA TYR A 44 -6.37 4.29 -12.56
C TYR A 44 -6.77 5.77 -12.44
N HIS A 45 -5.99 6.56 -11.68
CA HIS A 45 -6.19 8.00 -11.52
C HIS A 45 -5.72 8.84 -12.71
N ASN A 46 -4.56 8.49 -13.29
CA ASN A 46 -3.94 9.28 -14.34
C ASN A 46 -4.54 9.01 -15.73
N TYR A 47 -4.92 7.76 -15.98
CA TYR A 47 -5.44 7.33 -17.27
C TYR A 47 -6.69 6.50 -17.01
N THR A 48 -7.86 7.09 -17.27
CA THR A 48 -9.12 6.35 -17.45
C THR A 48 -9.06 5.53 -18.74
N PHE A 49 -7.97 4.78 -18.94
CA PHE A 49 -7.69 4.07 -20.18
C PHE A 49 -8.65 2.90 -20.27
N LEU A 50 -9.80 3.21 -20.87
CA LEU A 50 -10.68 2.33 -21.61
C LEU A 50 -10.79 0.95 -20.94
N TRP A 51 -11.81 0.81 -20.09
CA TRP A 51 -12.34 -0.48 -19.63
C TRP A 51 -11.68 -1.16 -18.42
N LYS A 52 -10.62 -0.60 -17.80
CA LYS A 52 -10.06 -1.21 -16.58
C LYS A 52 -10.70 -0.64 -15.30
N GLY A 53 -11.49 -1.46 -14.62
CA GLY A 53 -11.99 -1.14 -13.28
C GLY A 53 -10.87 -1.20 -12.24
N ARG A 54 -10.94 -0.34 -11.22
CA ARG A 54 -10.03 -0.31 -10.07
C ARG A 54 -9.90 -1.71 -9.44
N ALA A 55 -8.67 -2.19 -9.22
CA ALA A 55 -8.44 -3.55 -8.73
C ALA A 55 -9.17 -3.83 -7.41
N PHE A 56 -9.14 -2.88 -6.47
CA PHE A 56 -9.78 -3.00 -5.17
C PHE A 56 -11.31 -3.14 -5.21
N TYR A 57 -12.00 -2.77 -6.30
CA TYR A 57 -13.45 -3.03 -6.41
C TYR A 57 -13.79 -4.52 -6.47
N LYS A 58 -12.82 -5.39 -6.79
CA LYS A 58 -13.01 -6.84 -6.77
C LYS A 58 -13.06 -7.41 -5.34
N LEU A 59 -12.47 -6.71 -4.37
CA LEU A 59 -12.47 -7.14 -2.97
C LEU A 59 -13.72 -6.62 -2.26
N LYS A 60 -14.48 -7.53 -1.65
CA LYS A 60 -15.62 -7.16 -0.81
C LYS A 60 -15.14 -6.69 0.56
N GLY A 61 -15.95 -5.85 1.21
CA GLY A 61 -15.67 -5.45 2.58
C GLY A 61 -14.68 -4.30 2.73
N LEU A 62 -14.37 -3.59 1.64
CA LEU A 62 -13.61 -2.35 1.65
C LEU A 62 -14.53 -1.12 1.64
N LYS A 63 -14.05 -0.02 2.22
CA LYS A 63 -14.56 1.33 2.05
C LYS A 63 -13.50 2.11 1.30
N ILE A 64 -13.82 2.50 0.08
CA ILE A 64 -12.93 3.30 -0.76
C ILE A 64 -13.28 4.77 -0.55
N ILE A 65 -12.28 5.56 -0.16
CA ILE A 65 -12.36 7.00 -0.02
C ILE A 65 -11.55 7.61 -1.16
N ASP A 66 -12.25 8.31 -2.02
CA ASP A 66 -11.68 8.90 -3.21
C ASP A 66 -12.41 10.21 -3.48
N ASN A 67 -11.97 11.27 -2.82
CA ASN A 67 -12.65 12.56 -2.84
C ASN A 67 -11.72 13.65 -3.37
N GLY A 68 -12.31 14.75 -3.84
CA GLY A 68 -11.56 15.91 -4.35
C GLY A 68 -10.99 16.81 -3.25
N SER A 69 -10.90 16.35 -2.00
CA SER A 69 -10.37 17.17 -0.91
C SER A 69 -8.85 17.38 -1.05
N GLN A 70 -8.31 18.34 -0.30
CA GLN A 70 -6.87 18.55 -0.20
C GLN A 70 -6.24 17.73 0.95
N ASP A 71 -7.00 16.81 1.56
CA ASP A 71 -6.53 16.02 2.69
C ASP A 71 -5.51 14.96 2.27
N LEU A 72 -4.57 14.65 3.15
CA LEU A 72 -3.56 13.59 2.96
C LEU A 72 -4.20 12.22 2.66
N TYR A 73 -5.39 11.96 3.22
CA TYR A 73 -6.13 10.71 3.11
C TYR A 73 -7.22 10.72 2.02
N LYS A 74 -7.17 11.68 1.08
CA LYS A 74 -8.17 11.79 0.01
C LYS A 74 -8.26 10.56 -0.90
N HIS A 75 -7.16 9.81 -1.01
CA HIS A 75 -7.09 8.52 -1.68
C HIS A 75 -6.74 7.45 -0.65
N SER A 76 -7.76 6.86 -0.03
CA SER A 76 -7.58 5.78 0.94
C SER A 76 -8.54 4.62 0.70
N ILE A 77 -8.16 3.45 1.20
CA ILE A 77 -8.92 2.22 1.09
C ILE A 77 -8.88 1.54 2.44
N ASP A 78 -10.01 1.59 3.14
CA ASP A 78 -10.13 1.05 4.50
C ASP A 78 -10.82 -0.30 4.47
N TYR A 79 -10.33 -1.25 5.26
CA TYR A 79 -11.10 -2.45 5.55
C TYR A 79 -12.25 -2.09 6.50
N LYS A 80 -13.48 -2.51 6.17
CA LYS A 80 -14.62 -2.31 7.08
C LYS A 80 -14.36 -3.09 8.37
N SER A 81 -14.54 -2.43 9.52
CA SER A 81 -14.28 -2.99 10.85
C SER A 81 -14.98 -4.32 11.11
N VAL A 82 -16.20 -4.52 10.60
CA VAL A 82 -16.96 -5.79 10.70
C VAL A 82 -16.24 -7.00 10.10
N ASN A 83 -15.27 -6.79 9.21
CA ASN A 83 -14.49 -7.85 8.57
C ASN A 83 -13.10 -8.03 9.19
N LEU A 84 -12.77 -7.26 10.24
CA LEU A 84 -11.48 -7.34 10.92
C LEU A 84 -11.64 -8.15 12.23
N PRO A 85 -10.64 -8.96 12.60
CA PRO A 85 -10.58 -9.54 13.94
C PRO A 85 -10.61 -8.47 15.03
N ASN A 86 -11.13 -8.79 16.21
CA ASN A 86 -11.19 -7.85 17.34
C ASN A 86 -9.80 -7.33 17.78
N THR A 87 -8.72 -8.02 17.47
CA THR A 87 -7.36 -7.53 17.75
C THR A 87 -6.92 -6.39 16.82
N ILE A 88 -7.63 -6.15 15.72
CA ILE A 88 -7.35 -5.08 14.76
C ILE A 88 -8.48 -4.05 14.85
N HIS A 89 -8.14 -2.84 15.29
CA HIS A 89 -9.07 -1.72 15.38
C HIS A 89 -9.37 -1.13 13.99
N SER A 90 -8.31 -0.86 13.21
CA SER A 90 -8.40 -0.38 11.84
C SER A 90 -7.25 -0.92 11.00
N LEU A 91 -7.50 -1.02 9.70
CA LEU A 91 -6.54 -1.44 8.69
C LEU A 91 -6.90 -0.74 7.39
N GLY A 92 -5.93 -0.15 6.72
CA GLY A 92 -6.19 0.51 5.44
C GLY A 92 -4.93 0.87 4.67
N TYR A 93 -5.15 1.29 3.43
CA TYR A 93 -4.14 1.84 2.55
C TYR A 93 -4.38 3.34 2.40
N TYR A 94 -3.32 4.11 2.25
CA TYR A 94 -3.37 5.51 1.83
C TYR A 94 -2.34 5.76 0.74
N PHE A 95 -2.68 6.60 -0.24
CA PHE A 95 -1.89 6.79 -1.44
C PHE A 95 -1.54 8.25 -1.67
N TYR A 96 -0.26 8.50 -1.95
CA TYR A 96 0.24 9.80 -2.36
C TYR A 96 0.68 9.74 -3.81
N PHE A 97 -0.12 10.32 -4.71
CA PHE A 97 0.16 10.37 -6.14
C PHE A 97 0.85 11.70 -6.53
N GLY A 98 2.00 11.99 -5.94
CA GLY A 98 2.75 13.24 -6.17
C GLY A 98 2.26 14.42 -5.31
N PHE A 99 1.56 14.16 -4.21
CA PHE A 99 1.21 15.21 -3.23
C PHE A 99 2.49 15.69 -2.54
N GLN A 100 2.81 16.98 -2.65
CA GLN A 100 4.09 17.52 -2.16
C GLN A 100 5.31 16.73 -2.64
N GLU A 101 5.30 16.31 -3.91
CA GLU A 101 6.35 15.48 -4.53
C GLU A 101 6.46 14.05 -3.97
N MET A 102 5.63 13.67 -3.00
CA MET A 102 5.62 12.32 -2.45
C MET A 102 4.90 11.35 -3.39
N THR A 103 5.59 10.27 -3.75
CA THR A 103 5.04 9.12 -4.47
C THR A 103 5.14 7.90 -3.57
N LYS A 104 4.13 7.70 -2.72
CA LYS A 104 4.16 6.70 -1.65
C LYS A 104 2.85 5.95 -1.58
N VAL A 105 2.92 4.70 -1.12
CA VAL A 105 1.77 3.96 -0.60
C VAL A 105 2.03 3.62 0.86
N GLY A 106 1.09 3.96 1.71
CA GLY A 106 1.11 3.64 3.11
C GLY A 106 0.08 2.59 3.46
N ILE A 107 0.42 1.73 4.42
CA ILE A 107 -0.49 0.78 5.05
C ILE A 107 -0.46 1.07 6.54
N GLU A 108 -1.58 1.55 7.08
CA GLU A 108 -1.75 1.83 8.52
C GLU A 108 -2.51 0.67 9.15
N MET A 109 -1.98 0.15 10.25
CA MET A 109 -2.63 -0.85 11.09
C MET A 109 -2.73 -0.33 12.50
N ARG A 110 -3.94 -0.33 13.07
CA ARG A 110 -4.14 -0.04 14.49
C ARG A 110 -4.49 -1.32 15.22
N LEU A 111 -3.57 -1.78 16.07
CA LEU A 111 -3.71 -3.02 16.84
C LEU A 111 -4.20 -2.69 18.25
N ARG A 112 -5.19 -3.44 18.75
CA ARG A 112 -5.65 -3.34 20.15
C ARG A 112 -4.69 -4.09 21.05
N LEU A 113 -4.27 -3.44 22.14
CA LEU A 113 -3.47 -4.08 23.18
C LEU A 113 -4.37 -4.99 24.05
N PRO A 114 -3.81 -6.04 24.68
CA PRO A 114 -4.59 -7.00 25.46
C PRO A 114 -5.46 -6.33 26.52
N ASP A 115 -6.71 -6.79 26.64
CA ASP A 115 -7.65 -6.41 27.70
C ASP A 115 -7.92 -4.90 27.86
N THR A 116 -7.68 -4.11 26.81
CA THR A 116 -7.88 -2.65 26.80
C THR A 116 -8.51 -2.16 25.49
N GLU A 117 -9.05 -0.94 25.49
CA GLU A 117 -9.37 -0.19 24.26
C GLU A 117 -8.14 0.56 23.71
N THR A 118 -7.01 0.49 24.41
CA THR A 118 -5.75 1.12 24.01
C THR A 118 -5.23 0.47 22.73
N THR A 119 -4.69 1.30 21.85
CA THR A 119 -4.18 0.85 20.56
C THR A 119 -2.77 1.33 20.29
N ILE A 120 -2.04 0.55 19.50
CA ILE A 120 -0.79 0.96 18.88
C ILE A 120 -0.93 0.96 17.36
N ASN A 121 -0.43 2.00 16.71
CA ASN A 121 -0.37 2.11 15.26
C ASN A 121 0.97 1.56 14.77
N VAL A 122 0.90 0.80 13.68
CA VAL A 122 2.04 0.29 12.93
C VAL A 122 1.85 0.67 11.47
N ASP A 123 2.74 1.52 10.97
CA ASP A 123 2.68 2.00 9.60
C ASP A 123 3.79 1.39 8.75
N TYR A 124 3.43 1.03 7.52
CA TYR A 124 4.36 0.65 6.48
C TYR A 124 4.25 1.69 5.36
N GLN A 125 5.27 2.51 5.20
CA GLN A 125 5.32 3.54 4.16
C GLN A 125 6.32 3.13 3.10
N TYR A 126 5.81 2.76 1.92
CA TYR A 126 6.63 2.46 0.76
C TYR A 126 6.84 3.71 -0.07
N ASP A 127 8.11 4.07 -0.30
CA ASP A 127 8.50 5.12 -1.23
C ASP A 127 8.94 4.52 -2.57
N VAL A 128 8.19 4.89 -3.61
CA VAL A 128 8.33 4.35 -4.96
C VAL A 128 9.63 4.83 -5.63
N ASN A 129 10.15 6.00 -5.23
CA ASN A 129 11.33 6.59 -5.88
C ASN A 129 12.62 5.89 -5.47
N ASN A 130 12.70 5.41 -4.23
CA ASN A 130 13.89 4.76 -3.68
C ASN A 130 13.69 3.27 -3.34
N GLN A 131 12.49 2.73 -3.58
CA GLN A 131 12.13 1.33 -3.34
C GLN A 131 12.36 0.89 -1.89
N GLN A 132 12.06 1.79 -0.94
CA GLN A 132 12.23 1.56 0.49
C GLN A 132 10.88 1.47 1.20
N LEU A 133 10.69 0.42 2.00
CA LEU A 133 9.59 0.26 2.93
C LEU A 133 10.04 0.68 4.33
N GLU A 134 9.60 1.85 4.76
CA GLU A 134 9.82 2.36 6.09
C GLU A 134 8.73 1.89 7.05
N ARG A 135 9.12 1.41 8.23
CA ARG A 135 8.21 0.90 9.24
C ARG A 135 8.23 1.79 10.47
N PHE A 136 7.07 2.27 10.87
CA PHE A 136 6.90 3.16 12.02
C PHE A 136 6.04 2.46 13.08
N MET A 137 6.15 2.94 14.32
CA MET A 137 5.27 2.54 15.41
C MET A 137 5.00 3.76 16.30
N TRP A 138 3.74 4.00 16.63
CA TRP A 138 3.31 5.14 17.44
C TRP A 138 1.95 4.88 18.08
N TYR A 139 1.63 5.58 19.16
CA TYR A 139 0.34 5.51 19.84
C TYR A 139 -0.23 6.92 20.04
N TYR A 140 -1.53 7.03 20.30
CA TYR A 140 -2.07 8.32 20.70
C TYR A 140 -1.82 8.53 22.19
N ASP A 141 -1.26 9.67 22.52
CA ASP A 141 -1.08 10.14 23.88
C ASP A 141 -1.44 11.63 23.92
N ASP A 142 -2.19 12.00 24.97
CA ASP A 142 -2.71 13.36 25.15
C ASP A 142 -1.57 14.38 25.30
N GLU A 143 -0.36 13.93 25.67
CA GLU A 143 0.81 14.78 25.88
C GLU A 143 1.74 14.90 24.65
N SER A 144 1.60 14.02 23.65
CA SER A 144 2.57 13.93 22.55
C SER A 144 1.94 13.92 21.16
N THR A 145 2.38 14.88 20.34
CA THR A 145 2.03 14.93 18.92
C THR A 145 3.11 14.23 18.09
N GLY A 146 2.85 13.02 17.58
CA GLY A 146 3.60 12.44 16.45
C GLY A 146 4.37 11.14 16.72
N TYR A 147 5.50 10.96 16.01
CA TYR A 147 6.33 9.75 16.05
C TYR A 147 7.23 9.72 17.30
N PHE A 148 7.36 8.55 17.91
CA PHE A 148 8.05 8.35 19.18
C PHE A 148 9.48 7.83 19.01
N GLN A 149 10.29 8.07 20.05
CA GLN A 149 11.55 7.34 20.21
C GLN A 149 11.24 5.87 20.52
N GLN A 150 12.17 4.98 20.17
CA GLN A 150 12.00 3.55 20.44
C GLN A 150 11.76 3.27 21.93
N SER A 151 12.48 3.94 22.82
CA SER A 151 12.35 3.80 24.28
C SER A 151 10.96 4.16 24.81
N GLN A 152 10.29 5.15 24.22
CA GLN A 152 8.93 5.53 24.61
C GLN A 152 7.92 4.44 24.21
N ILE A 153 8.08 3.89 23.01
CA ILE A 153 7.26 2.77 22.53
C ILE A 153 7.47 1.52 23.38
N GLU A 154 8.73 1.21 23.72
CA GLU A 154 9.07 0.09 24.58
C GLU A 154 8.42 0.25 25.97
N ALA A 155 8.55 1.43 26.59
CA ALA A 155 7.93 1.69 27.89
C ALA A 155 6.41 1.52 27.85
N PHE A 156 5.75 2.12 26.84
CA PHE A 156 4.31 2.01 26.64
C PHE A 156 3.85 0.56 26.45
N LEU A 157 4.57 -0.22 25.65
CA LEU A 157 4.20 -1.63 25.41
C LEU A 157 4.41 -2.51 26.64
N VAL A 158 5.46 -2.25 27.43
CA VAL A 158 5.73 -2.99 28.68
C VAL A 158 4.57 -2.82 29.68
N GLU A 159 4.00 -1.62 29.80
CA GLU A 159 2.82 -1.37 30.65
C GLU A 159 1.60 -2.21 30.23
N HIS A 160 1.54 -2.62 28.96
CA HIS A 160 0.47 -3.43 28.39
C HIS A 160 0.89 -4.90 28.15
N GLY A 161 2.00 -5.34 28.75
CA GLY A 161 2.46 -6.73 28.69
C GLY A 161 2.90 -7.18 27.29
N LYS A 162 3.40 -6.27 26.46
CA LYS A 162 3.86 -6.51 25.08
C LYS A 162 5.27 -5.98 24.87
N THR A 163 5.89 -6.43 23.79
CA THR A 163 7.18 -5.94 23.30
C THR A 163 7.06 -5.42 21.86
N VAL A 164 8.02 -4.58 21.44
CA VAL A 164 8.10 -4.08 20.05
C VAL A 164 8.14 -5.24 19.05
N ASP A 165 8.93 -6.28 19.33
CA ASP A 165 9.08 -7.44 18.45
C ASP A 165 7.79 -8.23 18.29
N GLU A 166 7.01 -8.39 19.36
CA GLU A 166 5.70 -9.05 19.30
C GLU A 166 4.72 -8.26 18.44
N ILE A 167 4.60 -6.95 18.67
CA ILE A 167 3.73 -6.08 17.86
C ILE A 167 4.18 -6.08 16.40
N ARG A 168 5.50 -6.01 16.14
CA ARG A 168 6.04 -6.05 14.79
C ARG A 168 5.71 -7.36 14.09
N LYS A 169 5.86 -8.49 14.78
CA LYS A 169 5.54 -9.82 14.24
C LYS A 169 4.04 -9.97 13.95
N GLU A 170 3.18 -9.46 14.83
CA GLU A 170 1.73 -9.44 14.62
C GLU A 170 1.36 -8.61 13.39
N ALA A 171 1.90 -7.39 13.27
CA ALA A 171 1.67 -6.51 12.13
C ALA A 171 2.21 -7.10 10.82
N ASP A 172 3.43 -7.65 10.82
CA ASP A 172 4.04 -8.28 9.63
C ASP A 172 3.21 -9.51 9.19
N ASN A 173 2.63 -10.23 10.14
CA ASN A 173 1.72 -11.34 9.85
C ASN A 173 0.42 -10.84 9.20
N VAL A 174 -0.18 -9.75 9.69
CA VAL A 174 -1.35 -9.12 9.06
C VAL A 174 -1.00 -8.61 7.66
N LEU A 175 0.16 -7.98 7.50
CA LEU A 175 0.65 -7.50 6.21
C LEU A 175 0.74 -8.65 5.20
N ARG A 176 1.41 -9.75 5.54
CA ARG A 176 1.57 -10.90 4.63
C ARG A 176 0.24 -11.60 4.39
N ASN A 177 -0.41 -12.05 5.46
CA ASN A 177 -1.48 -13.03 5.37
C ASN A 177 -2.87 -12.42 5.16
N LYS A 178 -3.00 -11.10 5.31
CA LYS A 178 -4.23 -10.37 4.98
C LYS A 178 -4.01 -9.40 3.83
N VAL A 179 -3.16 -8.39 4.00
CA VAL A 179 -3.03 -7.25 3.06
C VAL A 179 -2.48 -7.69 1.70
N LEU A 180 -1.31 -8.34 1.70
CA LEU A 180 -0.66 -8.79 0.47
C LEU A 180 -1.37 -10.01 -0.13
N LYS A 181 -1.90 -10.89 0.73
CA LYS A 181 -2.72 -12.01 0.27
C LYS A 181 -3.98 -11.55 -0.45
N ASP A 182 -4.70 -10.58 0.09
CA ASP A 182 -5.89 -10.04 -0.57
C ASP A 182 -5.52 -9.41 -1.91
N TRP A 183 -4.41 -8.65 -1.98
CA TRP A 183 -3.90 -8.11 -3.24
C TRP A 183 -3.70 -9.20 -4.31
N THR A 184 -3.02 -10.29 -3.98
CA THR A 184 -2.76 -11.38 -4.95
C THR A 184 -4.02 -12.17 -5.33
N THR A 185 -5.14 -12.02 -4.60
CA THR A 185 -6.44 -12.59 -5.03
C THR A 185 -7.17 -11.74 -6.06
N ILE A 186 -6.98 -10.42 -6.05
CA ILE A 186 -7.69 -9.47 -6.93
C ILE A 186 -6.85 -9.01 -8.12
N TYR A 187 -5.55 -9.19 -8.04
CA TYR A 187 -4.57 -8.80 -9.03
C TYR A 187 -3.66 -9.98 -9.39
N SER A 188 -3.39 -10.17 -10.67
CA SER A 188 -2.45 -11.19 -11.17
C SER A 188 -1.01 -10.72 -10.92
N SER A 189 -0.62 -10.72 -9.65
CA SER A 189 0.69 -10.26 -9.18
C SER A 189 1.82 -11.13 -9.71
N ARG A 190 2.97 -10.52 -9.99
CA ARG A 190 4.24 -11.27 -10.25
C ARG A 190 4.94 -11.66 -8.94
N PHE A 191 4.46 -11.13 -7.82
CA PHE A 191 5.00 -11.30 -6.49
C PHE A 191 4.03 -12.12 -5.62
N SER A 192 4.43 -12.40 -4.39
CA SER A 192 3.61 -13.13 -3.43
C SER A 192 3.79 -12.59 -2.01
N PRO A 193 2.93 -12.98 -1.05
CA PRO A 193 3.12 -12.64 0.37
C PRO A 193 4.49 -13.06 0.95
N ASP A 194 5.15 -14.04 0.34
CA ASP A 194 6.44 -14.57 0.77
C ASP A 194 7.61 -14.09 -0.11
N ASN A 195 7.33 -13.60 -1.32
CA ASN A 195 8.30 -13.01 -2.23
C ASN A 195 7.85 -11.61 -2.64
N TRP A 196 8.33 -10.59 -1.93
CA TRP A 196 7.93 -9.21 -2.17
C TRP A 196 8.60 -8.58 -3.39
N GLY A 197 9.64 -9.20 -3.94
CA GLY A 197 10.50 -8.60 -4.97
C GLY A 197 11.66 -7.81 -4.40
N GLU A 198 12.20 -6.87 -5.19
CA GLU A 198 13.34 -6.04 -4.81
C GLU A 198 12.88 -4.91 -3.89
N LEU A 199 13.19 -5.05 -2.60
CA LEU A 199 12.72 -4.12 -1.57
C LEU A 199 13.72 -3.99 -0.42
N THR A 200 14.02 -2.76 -0.02
CA THR A 200 14.72 -2.47 1.23
C THR A 200 13.72 -2.19 2.33
N VAL A 201 13.84 -2.85 3.48
CA VAL A 201 12.96 -2.61 4.65
C VAL A 201 13.77 -1.96 5.77
N LYS A 202 13.23 -0.90 6.36
CA LYS A 202 13.90 -0.15 7.43
C LYS A 202 12.92 0.24 8.54
N ASP A 203 13.29 0.01 9.79
CA ASP A 203 12.58 0.58 10.93
C ASP A 203 13.00 2.03 11.14
N ILE A 204 12.00 2.90 11.33
CA ILE A 204 12.21 4.32 11.58
C ILE A 204 11.71 4.65 12.97
N TRP A 205 12.59 5.29 13.73
CA TRP A 205 12.33 5.81 15.07
C TRP A 205 12.67 7.30 15.08
N ARG A 206 12.02 8.07 15.94
CA ARG A 206 12.42 9.47 16.14
C ARG A 206 13.81 9.51 16.78
N THR A 207 14.70 10.28 16.18
CA THR A 207 16.01 10.61 16.75
C THR A 207 15.92 12.03 17.33
N GLU A 208 15.83 12.13 18.66
CA GLU A 208 15.78 13.37 19.47
C GLU A 208 14.79 14.45 18.98
#